data_AF-X0TRY2-F1
#
_entry.id   AF-X0TRY2-F1
#
_cell.length_a   1.000
_cell.length_b   1.000
_cell.length_c   1.000
_cell.angle_alpha   90.00
_cell.angle_beta   90.00
_cell.angle_gamma   90.00
#
_symmetry.space_group_name_H-M   'P 1'
#
loop_
_entity.id
_entity.type
_entity.pdbx_description
1 polymer ?
#
loop_
_entity_poly.entity_id
_entity_poly.type
_entity_poly.pdbx_seq_one_letter_code
_entity_poly.pdbx_strand_id
1 'polypeptide(L)'
;IEDCNPGWGDCDGNVPNGCETQLGTVQNCSVCGDACTYTNASGSCNAGTCQMGACDSGWGNCNGTTADGCETQLGTASNCSDCGDACTYAHAGGSCNSGTCQMGACDSGWGNCNGSTGDGCETQLGTVANCSDCGDACTYANATGVCSSGTCQMGACDSGWWDVDQSTATGCECGDGSDVSGSCNTAVGVGSISSSNTSITRNGVIVHRTGYREDADCYSVSYDDPAMSPGRLTITVDAGLVFDLWRDSCGSQECDEQDVFETICDPPDVGTVCDA
;
A
#
# COMPACT_ATOMS: atom_id res chain seq x y z
N ILE A 1 -41.87 70.21 -22.67
CA ILE A 1 -40.78 71.22 -22.62
C ILE A 1 -39.71 70.73 -23.57
N GLU A 2 -39.25 71.54 -24.53
CA GLU A 2 -38.33 71.04 -25.59
C GLU A 2 -36.85 71.31 -25.29
N ASP A 3 -36.50 72.21 -24.37
CA ASP A 3 -35.10 72.50 -24.04
C ASP A 3 -34.92 72.64 -22.52
N CYS A 4 -34.47 71.56 -21.88
CA CYS A 4 -33.95 71.62 -20.52
C CYS A 4 -32.52 72.19 -20.52
N ASN A 5 -32.15 72.87 -19.42
CA ASN A 5 -30.76 73.25 -19.21
C ASN A 5 -29.85 72.01 -19.20
N PRO A 6 -28.59 72.10 -19.67
CA PRO A 6 -27.67 70.99 -19.61
C PRO A 6 -27.59 70.38 -18.20
N GLY A 7 -27.75 69.05 -18.12
CA GLY A 7 -27.78 68.32 -16.85
C GLY A 7 -29.15 68.23 -16.16
N TRP A 8 -30.24 68.62 -16.83
CA TRP A 8 -31.61 68.50 -16.31
C TRP A 8 -32.54 67.84 -17.34
N GLY A 9 -33.54 67.10 -16.86
CA GLY A 9 -34.56 66.44 -17.68
C GLY A 9 -35.98 66.55 -17.09
N ASP A 10 -36.98 66.46 -17.96
CA ASP A 10 -38.42 66.32 -17.66
C ASP A 10 -38.74 64.81 -17.67
N CYS A 11 -38.77 64.19 -16.49
CA CYS A 11 -38.84 62.74 -16.31
C CYS A 11 -40.25 62.24 -15.99
N ASP A 12 -41.15 63.13 -15.57
CA ASP A 12 -42.57 62.81 -15.37
C ASP A 12 -43.47 63.27 -16.54
N GLY A 13 -42.92 64.00 -17.51
CA GLY A 13 -43.61 64.49 -18.70
C GLY A 13 -44.58 65.65 -18.41
N ASN A 14 -44.56 66.20 -17.19
CA ASN A 14 -45.53 67.18 -16.72
C ASN A 14 -45.06 68.59 -17.04
N VAL A 15 -45.31 69.05 -18.26
CA VAL A 15 -44.92 70.40 -18.76
C VAL A 15 -45.04 71.55 -17.74
N PRO A 16 -46.10 71.66 -16.90
CA PRO A 16 -46.17 72.65 -15.82
C PRO A 16 -45.05 72.67 -14.76
N ASN A 17 -44.44 71.54 -14.40
CA ASN A 17 -43.46 71.48 -13.30
C ASN A 17 -41.99 71.56 -13.77
N GLY A 18 -41.73 71.49 -15.07
CA GLY A 18 -40.46 71.89 -15.64
C GLY A 18 -39.50 70.75 -15.96
N CYS A 19 -38.20 71.00 -15.76
CA CYS A 19 -37.14 69.99 -15.78
C CYS A 19 -36.75 69.72 -14.33
N GLU A 20 -37.42 68.76 -13.72
CA GLU A 20 -37.45 68.51 -12.29
C GLU A 20 -36.36 67.53 -11.81
N THR A 21 -35.68 66.86 -12.75
CA THR A 21 -34.72 65.80 -12.44
C THR A 21 -33.31 66.16 -12.89
N GLN A 22 -32.34 66.00 -11.99
CA GLN A 22 -30.92 66.19 -12.28
C GLN A 22 -30.34 64.96 -13.01
N LEU A 23 -29.79 65.19 -14.20
CA LEU A 23 -29.04 64.21 -15.00
C LEU A 23 -27.56 64.17 -14.58
N GLY A 24 -26.86 63.11 -14.98
CA GLY A 24 -25.48 62.85 -14.55
C GLY A 24 -25.39 62.29 -13.13
N THR A 25 -26.52 61.87 -12.55
CA THR A 25 -26.59 61.21 -11.23
C THR A 25 -26.61 59.69 -11.41
N VAL A 26 -26.33 58.92 -10.37
CA VAL A 26 -26.37 57.45 -10.43
C VAL A 26 -27.76 56.92 -10.82
N GLN A 27 -28.83 57.65 -10.48
CA GLN A 27 -30.21 57.27 -10.79
C GLN A 27 -30.69 57.78 -12.17
N ASN A 28 -30.02 58.77 -12.74
CA ASN A 28 -30.39 59.39 -14.03
C ASN A 28 -29.11 59.77 -14.80
N CYS A 29 -28.34 58.78 -15.24
CA CYS A 29 -26.97 59.03 -15.68
C CYS A 29 -26.91 59.75 -17.03
N SER A 30 -27.49 59.19 -18.08
CA SER A 30 -27.63 59.86 -19.38
C SER A 30 -29.01 60.50 -19.56
N VAL A 31 -30.06 59.81 -19.13
CA VAL A 31 -31.47 60.21 -19.24
C VAL A 31 -32.25 59.81 -17.99
N CYS A 32 -33.51 60.21 -17.94
CA CYS A 32 -34.46 59.83 -16.89
C CYS A 32 -34.54 58.31 -16.71
N GLY A 33 -34.30 57.83 -15.50
CA GLY A 33 -34.38 56.41 -15.15
C GLY A 33 -33.22 55.54 -15.66
N ASP A 34 -32.21 56.13 -16.32
CA ASP A 34 -30.96 55.44 -16.67
C ASP A 34 -30.07 55.27 -15.44
N ALA A 35 -30.48 54.37 -14.57
CA ALA A 35 -29.80 54.10 -13.32
C ALA A 35 -28.60 53.16 -13.54
N CYS A 36 -27.44 53.54 -13.01
CA CYS A 36 -26.23 52.72 -13.07
C CYS A 36 -26.29 51.61 -12.01
N THR A 37 -26.97 50.51 -12.31
CA THR A 37 -27.09 49.35 -11.44
C THR A 37 -26.27 48.18 -11.97
N TYR A 38 -25.49 47.56 -11.10
CA TYR A 38 -24.69 46.37 -11.40
C TYR A 38 -24.92 45.32 -10.32
N THR A 39 -24.97 44.04 -10.70
CA THR A 39 -25.16 42.93 -9.75
C THR A 39 -23.97 42.85 -8.80
N ASN A 40 -24.20 42.90 -7.48
CA ASN A 40 -23.18 42.84 -6.44
C ASN A 40 -22.01 43.82 -6.63
N ALA A 41 -22.28 45.01 -7.18
CA ALA A 41 -21.28 46.05 -7.37
C ALA A 41 -21.92 47.43 -7.30
N SER A 42 -21.10 48.40 -6.89
CA SER A 42 -21.48 49.81 -6.95
C SER A 42 -21.53 50.31 -8.40
N GLY A 43 -22.41 51.26 -8.70
CA GLY A 43 -22.44 51.98 -9.98
C GLY A 43 -22.12 53.45 -9.81
N SER A 44 -21.46 54.03 -10.80
CA SER A 44 -21.15 55.46 -10.86
C SER A 44 -21.54 56.05 -12.21
N CYS A 45 -21.90 57.33 -12.22
CA CYS A 45 -22.14 58.06 -13.46
C CYS A 45 -20.97 59.01 -13.73
N ASN A 46 -20.28 58.83 -14.86
CA ASN A 46 -19.18 59.68 -15.28
C ASN A 46 -19.46 60.24 -16.66
N ALA A 47 -19.61 61.57 -16.74
CA ALA A 47 -19.91 62.29 -17.98
C ALA A 47 -21.08 61.69 -18.79
N GLY A 48 -22.13 61.26 -18.10
CA GLY A 48 -23.32 60.66 -18.72
C GLY A 48 -23.16 59.20 -19.15
N THR A 49 -22.09 58.51 -18.72
CA THR A 49 -21.88 57.08 -18.97
C THR A 49 -21.84 56.33 -17.64
N CYS A 50 -22.63 55.26 -17.54
CA CYS A 50 -22.57 54.37 -16.40
C CYS A 50 -21.25 53.59 -16.38
N GLN A 51 -20.59 53.57 -15.23
CA GLN A 51 -19.38 52.82 -14.98
C GLN A 51 -19.57 51.95 -13.74
N MET A 52 -19.21 50.68 -13.85
CA MET A 52 -19.19 49.76 -12.70
C MET A 52 -18.05 50.17 -11.77
N GLY A 53 -18.34 50.24 -10.48
CA GLY A 53 -17.37 50.44 -9.42
C GLY A 53 -16.76 49.12 -8.95
N ALA A 54 -16.28 49.11 -7.70
CA ALA A 54 -15.79 47.89 -7.08
C ALA A 54 -16.93 46.92 -6.78
N CYS A 55 -16.61 45.62 -6.82
CA CYS A 55 -17.49 44.57 -6.35
C CYS A 55 -17.78 44.72 -4.86
N ASP A 56 -18.97 44.28 -4.45
CA ASP A 56 -19.32 44.12 -3.06
C ASP A 56 -18.41 43.08 -2.38
N SER A 57 -18.22 43.22 -1.07
CA SER A 57 -17.39 42.29 -0.31
C SER A 57 -17.86 40.84 -0.50
N GLY A 58 -16.94 39.94 -0.85
CA GLY A 58 -17.24 38.53 -1.13
C GLY A 58 -17.71 38.24 -2.55
N TRP A 59 -17.63 39.20 -3.47
CA TRP A 59 -17.97 39.01 -4.89
C TRP A 59 -16.82 39.40 -5.81
N GLY A 60 -16.72 38.69 -6.94
CA GLY A 60 -15.73 38.93 -7.98
C GLY A 60 -16.37 38.95 -9.37
N ASN A 61 -15.78 39.76 -10.25
CA ASN A 61 -16.06 39.73 -11.69
C ASN A 61 -15.05 38.80 -12.36
N CYS A 62 -15.42 37.54 -12.53
CA CYS A 62 -14.52 36.48 -12.96
C CYS A 62 -14.53 36.30 -14.48
N ASN A 63 -15.60 36.71 -15.15
CA ASN A 63 -15.71 36.70 -16.61
C ASN A 63 -15.15 37.97 -17.28
N GLY A 64 -14.79 38.99 -16.49
CA GLY A 64 -14.24 40.27 -16.93
C GLY A 64 -15.27 41.22 -17.58
N THR A 65 -16.56 40.90 -17.52
CA THR A 65 -17.63 41.63 -18.18
C THR A 65 -18.32 42.54 -17.18
N THR A 66 -18.31 43.85 -17.40
CA THR A 66 -18.95 44.78 -16.46
C THR A 66 -20.46 44.83 -16.59
N ALA A 67 -21.02 44.29 -17.67
CA ALA A 67 -22.45 44.39 -17.99
C ALA A 67 -23.34 43.52 -17.09
N ASP A 68 -22.82 42.40 -16.57
CA ASP A 68 -23.51 41.48 -15.66
C ASP A 68 -23.08 41.62 -14.19
N GLY A 69 -22.08 42.46 -13.90
CA GLY A 69 -21.68 42.86 -12.56
C GLY A 69 -20.54 42.01 -11.99
N CYS A 70 -20.63 41.68 -10.70
CA CYS A 70 -19.74 40.75 -10.02
C CYS A 70 -20.51 39.46 -9.74
N GLU A 71 -20.42 38.55 -10.70
CA GLU A 71 -21.29 37.39 -10.86
C GLU A 71 -20.87 36.19 -10.00
N THR A 72 -19.66 36.20 -9.43
CA THR A 72 -19.11 35.05 -8.71
C THR A 72 -18.94 35.33 -7.22
N GLN A 73 -19.48 34.41 -6.40
CA GLN A 73 -19.29 34.45 -4.96
C GLN A 73 -17.90 33.92 -4.57
N LEU A 74 -17.13 34.77 -3.89
CA LEU A 74 -15.82 34.45 -3.31
C LEU A 74 -15.98 33.82 -1.92
N GLY A 75 -14.90 33.23 -1.40
CA GLY A 75 -14.92 32.48 -0.14
C GLY A 75 -15.57 31.10 -0.26
N THR A 76 -15.83 30.63 -1.47
CA THR A 76 -16.36 29.29 -1.75
C THR A 76 -15.20 28.33 -2.06
N ALA A 77 -15.42 27.01 -1.97
CA ALA A 77 -14.38 26.04 -2.28
C ALA A 77 -13.87 26.12 -3.74
N SER A 78 -14.64 26.71 -4.66
CA SER A 78 -14.25 26.91 -6.06
C SER A 78 -13.65 28.30 -6.35
N ASN A 79 -13.80 29.27 -5.44
CA ASN A 79 -13.34 30.65 -5.58
C ASN A 79 -12.92 31.17 -4.20
N CYS A 80 -11.87 30.60 -3.60
CA CYS A 80 -11.61 30.78 -2.17
C CYS A 80 -11.07 32.17 -1.84
N SER A 81 -9.90 32.51 -2.36
CA SER A 81 -9.36 33.87 -2.28
C SER A 81 -9.80 34.73 -3.47
N ASP A 82 -9.81 34.15 -4.66
CA ASP A 82 -10.07 34.81 -5.94
C ASP A 82 -10.87 33.92 -6.90
N CYS A 83 -11.22 34.47 -8.05
CA CYS A 83 -11.85 33.76 -9.17
C CYS A 83 -11.04 32.53 -9.60
N GLY A 84 -11.66 31.35 -9.53
CA GLY A 84 -11.04 30.09 -9.94
C GLY A 84 -9.97 29.56 -8.98
N ASP A 85 -9.75 30.22 -7.82
CA ASP A 85 -8.91 29.68 -6.74
C ASP A 85 -9.64 28.53 -6.03
N ALA A 86 -9.64 27.37 -6.69
CA ALA A 86 -10.33 26.19 -6.24
C ALA A 86 -9.47 25.40 -5.24
N CYS A 87 -10.03 25.12 -4.06
CA CYS A 87 -9.42 24.29 -3.04
C CYS A 87 -9.52 22.82 -3.46
N THR A 88 -8.56 22.36 -4.26
CA THR A 88 -8.48 20.99 -4.76
C THR A 88 -7.23 20.31 -4.23
N TYR A 89 -7.40 19.07 -3.79
CA TYR A 89 -6.34 18.24 -3.22
C TYR A 89 -6.49 16.83 -3.78
N ALA A 90 -5.37 16.18 -4.12
CA ALA A 90 -5.42 14.80 -4.60
C ALA A 90 -5.91 13.90 -3.47
N HIS A 91 -6.94 13.08 -3.74
CA HIS A 91 -7.50 12.12 -2.79
C HIS A 91 -7.93 12.72 -1.44
N ALA A 92 -8.38 13.98 -1.44
CA ALA A 92 -8.96 14.64 -0.28
C ALA A 92 -9.94 15.73 -0.70
N GLY A 93 -10.92 16.02 0.15
CA GLY A 93 -11.77 17.20 -0.02
C GLY A 93 -11.02 18.50 0.29
N GLY A 94 -11.45 19.62 -0.30
CA GLY A 94 -10.98 20.95 0.05
C GLY A 94 -12.12 21.85 0.51
N SER A 95 -11.80 22.76 1.43
CA SER A 95 -12.73 23.77 1.93
C SER A 95 -12.06 25.14 1.97
N CYS A 96 -12.86 26.19 1.81
CA CYS A 96 -12.37 27.54 1.97
C CYS A 96 -12.71 28.06 3.37
N ASN A 97 -11.69 28.52 4.09
CA ASN A 97 -11.87 29.14 5.39
C ASN A 97 -11.20 30.50 5.40
N SER A 98 -12.02 31.57 5.47
CA SER A 98 -11.54 32.95 5.53
C SER A 98 -10.56 33.31 4.40
N GLY A 99 -10.84 32.84 3.19
CA GLY A 99 -10.00 33.09 2.01
C GLY A 99 -8.73 32.23 1.92
N THR A 100 -8.60 31.20 2.75
CA THR A 100 -7.49 30.23 2.69
C THR A 100 -8.03 28.83 2.44
N CYS A 101 -7.46 28.13 1.47
CA CYS A 101 -7.79 26.74 1.23
C CYS A 101 -7.27 25.83 2.35
N GLN A 102 -8.14 24.97 2.84
CA GLN A 102 -7.86 23.96 3.85
C GLN A 102 -8.18 22.58 3.28
N MET A 103 -7.20 21.69 3.36
CA MET A 103 -7.37 20.28 3.02
C MET A 103 -8.19 19.58 4.12
N GLY A 104 -9.14 18.76 3.71
CA GLY A 104 -9.89 17.88 4.59
C GLY A 104 -9.11 16.62 4.96
N ALA A 105 -9.84 15.63 5.49
CA ALA A 105 -9.28 14.29 5.68
C ALA A 105 -9.03 13.62 4.31
N CYS A 106 -8.05 12.71 4.29
CA CYS A 106 -7.81 11.85 3.14
C CYS A 106 -9.02 10.97 2.85
N ASP A 107 -9.24 10.69 1.57
CA ASP A 107 -10.19 9.70 1.11
C ASP A 107 -9.80 8.32 1.66
N SER A 108 -10.80 7.45 1.84
CA SER A 108 -10.56 6.09 2.31
C SER A 108 -9.55 5.36 1.42
N GLY A 109 -8.51 4.78 2.04
CA GLY A 109 -7.42 4.09 1.34
C GLY A 109 -6.28 4.99 0.87
N TRP A 110 -6.26 6.27 1.27
CA TRP A 110 -5.16 7.19 0.98
C TRP A 110 -4.61 7.82 2.25
N GLY A 111 -3.30 8.11 2.24
CA GLY A 111 -2.57 8.73 3.33
C GLY A 111 -1.70 9.89 2.85
N ASN A 112 -1.56 10.90 3.70
CA ASN A 112 -0.58 11.96 3.56
C ASN A 112 0.68 11.58 4.35
N CYS A 113 1.62 10.92 3.69
CA CYS A 113 2.79 10.32 4.30
C CYS A 113 3.98 11.27 4.38
N ASN A 114 4.05 12.28 3.52
CA ASN A 114 5.07 13.32 3.56
C ASN A 114 4.71 14.50 4.49
N GLY A 115 3.47 14.57 4.98
CA GLY A 115 2.95 15.62 5.85
C GLY A 115 2.63 16.94 5.14
N SER A 116 2.74 17.00 3.81
CA SER A 116 2.49 18.20 2.99
C SER A 116 1.06 18.20 2.49
N THR A 117 0.32 19.27 2.75
CA THR A 117 -1.04 19.41 2.22
C THR A 117 -1.06 19.86 0.77
N GLY A 118 0.06 20.33 0.21
CA GLY A 118 0.12 20.92 -1.13
C GLY A 118 -0.09 19.92 -2.27
N ASP A 119 0.23 18.66 -2.04
CA ASP A 119 0.13 17.54 -2.97
C ASP A 119 -0.97 16.54 -2.59
N GLY A 120 -1.73 16.83 -1.53
CA GLY A 120 -2.90 16.05 -1.12
C GLY A 120 -2.53 14.83 -0.25
N CYS A 121 -3.24 13.73 -0.49
CA CYS A 121 -2.97 12.43 0.11
C CYS A 121 -2.34 11.53 -0.95
N GLU A 122 -1.03 11.57 -1.01
CA GLU A 122 -0.21 11.11 -2.13
C GLU A 122 0.05 9.60 -2.14
N THR A 123 -0.24 8.90 -1.04
CA THR A 123 0.11 7.50 -0.87
C THR A 123 -1.12 6.60 -0.77
N GLN A 124 -1.16 5.56 -1.60
CA GLN A 124 -2.19 4.53 -1.53
C GLN A 124 -1.90 3.54 -0.38
N LEU A 125 -2.86 3.44 0.55
CA LEU A 125 -2.86 2.49 1.66
C LEU A 125 -3.46 1.13 1.24
N GLY A 126 -3.26 0.10 2.05
CA GLY A 126 -3.63 -1.27 1.73
C GLY A 126 -2.70 -1.93 0.70
N THR A 127 -1.54 -1.32 0.44
CA THR A 127 -0.49 -1.88 -0.42
C THR A 127 0.56 -2.59 0.42
N VAL A 128 1.38 -3.46 -0.16
CA VAL A 128 2.46 -4.16 0.56
C VAL A 128 3.45 -3.18 1.19
N ALA A 129 3.63 -1.99 0.63
CA ALA A 129 4.52 -0.96 1.15
C ALA A 129 3.87 -0.04 2.21
N ASN A 130 2.53 0.02 2.26
CA ASN A 130 1.76 0.90 3.16
C ASN A 130 0.48 0.18 3.58
N CYS A 131 0.59 -0.89 4.37
CA CYS A 131 -0.51 -1.81 4.54
C CYS A 131 -1.62 -1.27 5.43
N SER A 132 -1.31 -0.94 6.69
CA SER A 132 -2.23 -0.23 7.57
C SER A 132 -2.06 1.28 7.49
N ASP A 133 -0.81 1.75 7.44
CA ASP A 133 -0.41 3.15 7.50
C ASP A 133 0.80 3.43 6.59
N CYS A 134 1.19 4.70 6.52
CA CYS A 134 2.39 5.16 5.82
C CYS A 134 3.65 4.41 6.28
N GLY A 135 4.32 3.74 5.35
CA GLY A 135 5.55 3.00 5.63
C GLY A 135 5.38 1.71 6.43
N ASP A 136 4.14 1.30 6.72
CA ASP A 136 3.85 -0.03 7.28
C ASP A 136 4.03 -1.11 6.21
N ALA A 137 5.29 -1.38 5.88
CA ALA A 137 5.66 -2.31 4.84
C ALA A 137 5.64 -3.74 5.38
N CYS A 138 4.89 -4.62 4.70
CA CYS A 138 4.86 -6.04 5.02
C CYS A 138 6.16 -6.71 4.57
N THR A 139 7.11 -6.80 5.48
CA THR A 139 8.42 -7.41 5.24
C THR A 139 8.60 -8.62 6.14
N TYR A 140 9.04 -9.72 5.54
CA TYR A 140 9.30 -10.99 6.24
C TYR A 140 10.65 -11.52 5.75
N ALA A 141 11.39 -12.19 6.63
CA ALA A 141 12.68 -12.76 6.25
C ALA A 141 12.47 -13.87 5.21
N ASN A 142 13.08 -13.71 4.03
CA ASN A 142 13.04 -14.65 2.90
C ASN A 142 11.62 -15.12 2.50
N ALA A 143 10.64 -14.23 2.60
CA ALA A 143 9.27 -14.51 2.24
C ALA A 143 8.59 -13.28 1.63
N THR A 144 7.60 -13.53 0.79
CA THR A 144 6.75 -12.50 0.23
C THR A 144 5.84 -11.90 1.30
N GLY A 145 5.69 -10.58 1.32
CA GLY A 145 4.70 -9.89 2.16
C GLY A 145 3.36 -9.72 1.46
N VAL A 146 2.26 -9.94 2.16
CA VAL A 146 0.89 -9.74 1.66
C VAL A 146 0.18 -8.75 2.58
N CYS A 147 -0.45 -7.72 1.99
CA CYS A 147 -1.37 -6.87 2.73
C CYS A 147 -2.81 -7.36 2.50
N SER A 148 -3.50 -7.72 3.58
CA SER A 148 -4.89 -8.18 3.52
C SER A 148 -5.73 -7.42 4.54
N SER A 149 -6.71 -6.65 4.05
CA SER A 149 -7.62 -5.85 4.90
C SER A 149 -6.90 -4.96 5.93
N GLY A 150 -5.78 -4.34 5.53
CA GLY A 150 -4.98 -3.48 6.40
C GLY A 150 -4.14 -4.23 7.43
N THR A 151 -3.91 -5.53 7.26
CA THR A 151 -3.04 -6.33 8.13
C THR A 151 -1.96 -7.01 7.30
N CYS A 152 -0.71 -6.89 7.72
CA CYS A 152 0.40 -7.62 7.12
C CYS A 152 0.32 -9.11 7.44
N GLN A 153 0.48 -9.92 6.41
CA GLN A 153 0.53 -11.37 6.48
C GLN A 153 1.75 -11.87 5.72
N MET A 154 2.38 -12.93 6.23
CA MET A 154 3.43 -13.62 5.51
C MET A 154 2.79 -14.43 4.37
N GLY A 155 3.31 -14.25 3.16
CA GLY A 155 2.96 -15.01 1.98
C GLY A 155 3.80 -16.29 1.87
N ALA A 156 4.08 -16.70 0.62
CA ALA A 156 4.95 -17.83 0.37
C ALA A 156 6.42 -17.46 0.65
N CYS A 157 7.20 -18.45 1.09
CA CYS A 157 8.65 -18.35 1.14
C CYS A 157 9.22 -18.04 -0.25
N ASP A 158 10.34 -17.32 -0.27
CA ASP A 158 11.13 -17.13 -1.46
C ASP A 158 11.65 -18.49 -1.96
N SER A 159 11.95 -18.57 -3.26
CA SER A 159 12.43 -19.82 -3.86
C SER A 159 13.70 -20.31 -3.15
N GLY A 160 13.68 -21.56 -2.67
CA GLY A 160 14.79 -22.16 -1.94
C GLY A 160 14.83 -21.80 -0.45
N TRP A 161 13.75 -21.24 0.11
CA TRP A 161 13.59 -21.02 1.54
C TRP A 161 12.36 -21.74 2.08
N TRP A 162 12.41 -22.17 3.35
CA TRP A 162 11.35 -22.88 4.05
C TRP A 162 11.17 -22.35 5.48
N ASP A 163 9.91 -22.25 5.89
CA ASP A 163 9.47 -22.00 7.26
C ASP A 163 9.30 -23.37 7.97
N VAL A 164 10.27 -23.74 8.81
CA VAL A 164 10.37 -25.07 9.41
C VAL A 164 9.62 -25.13 10.74
N ASP A 165 9.57 -24.01 11.47
CA ASP A 165 8.86 -23.89 12.75
C ASP A 165 7.41 -23.40 12.63
N GLN A 166 6.97 -23.02 11.41
CA GLN A 166 5.64 -22.45 11.08
C GLN A 166 5.36 -21.12 11.77
N SER A 167 6.41 -20.39 12.16
CA SER A 167 6.31 -19.10 12.82
C SER A 167 6.53 -17.95 11.84
N THR A 168 5.43 -17.25 11.55
CA THR A 168 5.47 -16.03 10.73
C THR A 168 6.29 -14.88 11.34
N ALA A 169 6.62 -14.96 12.64
CA ALA A 169 7.44 -13.96 13.31
C ALA A 169 8.93 -14.06 12.95
N THR A 170 9.39 -15.25 12.55
CA THR A 170 10.78 -15.56 12.21
C THR A 170 11.01 -15.64 10.71
N GLY A 171 9.95 -15.70 9.91
CA GLY A 171 10.03 -15.74 8.44
C GLY A 171 10.31 -17.15 7.93
N CYS A 172 10.91 -17.26 6.74
CA CYS A 172 11.42 -18.53 6.24
C CYS A 172 12.93 -18.60 6.54
N GLU A 173 13.26 -19.32 7.59
CA GLU A 173 14.56 -19.32 8.26
C GLU A 173 15.58 -20.30 7.66
N CYS A 174 15.13 -21.30 6.89
CA CYS A 174 15.98 -22.33 6.31
C CYS A 174 16.13 -22.12 4.80
N GLY A 175 17.36 -21.94 4.30
CA GLY A 175 17.63 -21.69 2.88
C GLY A 175 18.59 -22.68 2.23
N ASP A 176 18.38 -23.02 0.96
CA ASP A 176 19.23 -23.89 0.09
C ASP A 176 20.67 -23.33 -0.10
N GLY A 177 20.92 -22.06 0.26
CA GLY A 177 22.25 -21.44 0.29
C GLY A 177 22.87 -21.31 1.68
N SER A 178 22.18 -21.77 2.73
CA SER A 178 22.67 -21.77 4.11
C SER A 178 23.51 -22.99 4.45
N ASP A 179 23.70 -23.88 3.46
CA ASP A 179 24.74 -24.90 3.50
C ASP A 179 26.10 -24.22 3.55
N VAL A 180 26.61 -24.06 4.78
CA VAL A 180 28.04 -24.20 5.01
C VAL A 180 28.48 -25.42 4.21
N SER A 181 29.44 -25.22 3.30
CA SER A 181 30.10 -26.29 2.54
C SER A 181 30.21 -27.53 3.41
N GLY A 182 29.46 -28.57 3.05
CA GLY A 182 29.22 -29.75 3.88
C GLY A 182 30.50 -30.27 4.49
N SER A 183 30.65 -30.07 5.78
CA SER A 183 31.50 -30.91 6.60
C SER A 183 30.52 -31.67 7.50
N CYS A 184 30.21 -32.91 7.11
CA CYS A 184 29.48 -33.89 7.93
C CYS A 184 30.26 -34.13 9.22
N ASN A 185 30.14 -33.22 10.18
CA ASN A 185 30.93 -33.28 11.42
C ASN A 185 30.16 -33.97 12.54
N THR A 186 28.83 -34.06 12.43
CA THR A 186 27.96 -34.68 13.44
C THR A 186 26.66 -35.12 12.79
N ALA A 187 26.39 -36.42 12.80
CA ALA A 187 25.14 -36.99 12.35
C ALA A 187 23.97 -36.61 13.29
N VAL A 188 22.78 -36.40 12.75
CA VAL A 188 21.56 -36.19 13.56
C VAL A 188 21.05 -37.55 14.02
N GLY A 189 21.02 -37.76 15.35
CA GLY A 189 20.47 -38.97 15.94
C GLY A 189 18.96 -39.04 15.76
N VAL A 190 18.49 -40.04 15.01
CA VAL A 190 17.04 -40.23 14.74
C VAL A 190 16.34 -41.13 15.77
N GLY A 191 17.06 -41.56 16.82
CA GLY A 191 16.58 -42.38 17.93
C GLY A 191 17.19 -43.79 17.94
N SER A 192 16.71 -44.65 18.86
CA SER A 192 17.19 -46.03 18.99
C SER A 192 16.09 -47.08 18.77
N ILE A 193 16.39 -48.08 17.93
CA ILE A 193 15.53 -49.23 17.65
C ILE A 193 15.99 -50.41 18.51
N SER A 194 15.06 -51.21 19.04
CA SER A 194 15.35 -52.44 19.80
C SER A 194 14.31 -53.53 19.49
N SER A 195 14.48 -54.75 20.03
CA SER A 195 13.42 -55.80 19.93
C SER A 195 12.07 -55.37 20.48
N SER A 196 12.05 -54.48 21.46
CA SER A 196 10.83 -53.98 22.09
C SER A 196 10.31 -52.70 21.44
N ASN A 197 11.11 -52.05 20.59
CA ASN A 197 10.75 -50.85 19.85
C ASN A 197 11.30 -50.92 18.42
N THR A 198 10.56 -51.60 17.54
CA THR A 198 11.04 -51.95 16.19
C THR A 198 10.91 -50.84 15.16
N SER A 199 10.41 -49.66 15.55
CA SER A 199 10.22 -48.52 14.65
C SER A 199 10.35 -47.20 15.40
N ILE A 200 11.01 -46.22 14.79
CA ILE A 200 10.99 -44.84 15.27
C ILE A 200 10.24 -44.00 14.24
N THR A 201 9.32 -43.17 14.71
CA THR A 201 8.65 -42.17 13.89
C THR A 201 9.05 -40.80 14.40
N ARG A 202 9.71 -40.01 13.56
CA ARG A 202 10.02 -38.61 13.84
C ARG A 202 9.32 -37.75 12.81
N ASN A 203 8.48 -36.84 13.28
CA ASN A 203 7.82 -35.86 12.42
C ASN A 203 8.77 -34.67 12.22
N GLY A 204 9.07 -34.33 10.96
CA GLY A 204 9.92 -33.20 10.59
C GLY A 204 10.09 -33.14 9.07
N VAL A 205 10.57 -32.00 8.56
CA VAL A 205 10.88 -31.82 7.13
C VAL A 205 12.34 -32.17 6.91
N ILE A 206 12.60 -33.18 6.07
CA ILE A 206 13.91 -33.40 5.46
C ILE A 206 13.93 -32.56 4.18
N VAL A 207 14.86 -31.62 4.10
CA VAL A 207 14.98 -30.77 2.91
C VAL A 207 15.58 -31.64 1.82
N HIS A 208 14.80 -31.96 0.79
CA HIS A 208 15.26 -32.77 -0.35
C HIS A 208 15.18 -31.93 -1.62
N ARG A 209 16.29 -31.88 -2.38
CA ARG A 209 16.33 -31.21 -3.68
C ARG A 209 16.09 -32.20 -4.83
N THR A 210 15.01 -31.97 -5.58
CA THR A 210 14.79 -32.72 -6.83
C THR A 210 15.84 -32.35 -7.89
N GLY A 211 16.66 -33.32 -8.29
CA GLY A 211 17.65 -33.18 -9.37
C GLY A 211 19.12 -33.11 -8.93
N TYR A 212 19.38 -33.11 -7.62
CA TYR A 212 20.73 -33.23 -7.06
C TYR A 212 20.82 -34.56 -6.33
N ARG A 213 21.76 -35.42 -6.77
CA ARG A 213 21.91 -36.80 -6.29
C ARG A 213 22.78 -36.93 -5.03
N GLU A 214 23.25 -35.82 -4.48
CA GLU A 214 24.14 -35.77 -3.33
C GLU A 214 23.70 -34.59 -2.46
N ASP A 215 22.63 -34.80 -1.70
CA ASP A 215 22.45 -34.08 -0.45
C ASP A 215 22.76 -35.09 0.65
N ALA A 216 23.96 -34.98 1.21
CA ALA A 216 24.47 -35.90 2.21
C ALA A 216 24.08 -35.39 3.60
N ASP A 217 22.78 -35.38 3.88
CA ASP A 217 22.32 -35.32 5.26
C ASP A 217 22.81 -36.57 5.99
N CYS A 218 23.82 -36.39 6.83
CA CYS A 218 24.38 -37.48 7.64
C CYS A 218 23.40 -37.83 8.79
N TYR A 219 22.74 -38.99 8.69
CA TYR A 219 21.88 -39.56 9.73
C TYR A 219 22.62 -40.65 10.52
N SER A 220 22.43 -40.70 11.83
CA SER A 220 22.88 -41.83 12.65
C SER A 220 21.68 -42.55 13.27
N VAL A 221 21.62 -43.86 13.04
CA VAL A 221 20.66 -44.77 13.65
C VAL A 221 21.45 -45.69 14.57
N SER A 222 21.20 -45.60 15.87
CA SER A 222 21.69 -46.59 16.82
C SER A 222 20.63 -47.67 16.98
N TYR A 223 21.01 -48.94 16.95
CA TYR A 223 20.08 -50.03 17.25
C TYR A 223 20.74 -51.03 18.20
N ASP A 224 19.93 -51.59 19.08
CA ASP A 224 20.30 -52.66 19.98
C ASP A 224 19.87 -53.97 19.31
N ASP A 225 20.81 -54.90 19.05
CA ASP A 225 20.57 -56.17 18.34
C ASP A 225 20.39 -57.37 19.30
N PRO A 226 19.15 -57.72 19.66
CA PRO A 226 18.88 -58.87 20.52
C PRO A 226 18.74 -60.20 19.76
N ALA A 227 18.99 -60.27 18.43
CA ALA A 227 18.78 -61.49 17.64
C ALA A 227 19.90 -61.80 16.62
N MET A 228 20.65 -62.86 16.91
CA MET A 228 21.79 -63.38 16.13
C MET A 228 21.46 -63.96 14.72
N SER A 229 20.41 -63.52 14.01
CA SER A 229 20.00 -64.11 12.71
C SER A 229 19.91 -63.09 11.57
N PRO A 230 20.31 -63.42 10.32
CA PRO A 230 20.26 -62.50 9.18
C PRO A 230 18.87 -61.88 8.97
N GLY A 231 18.81 -60.57 8.71
CA GLY A 231 17.55 -59.83 8.56
C GLY A 231 17.74 -58.48 7.87
N ARG A 232 16.66 -57.97 7.27
CA ARG A 232 16.57 -56.64 6.67
C ARG A 232 15.85 -55.72 7.64
N LEU A 233 16.50 -54.62 8.02
CA LEU A 233 15.86 -53.54 8.78
C LEU A 233 15.47 -52.43 7.81
N THR A 234 14.18 -52.16 7.73
CA THR A 234 13.63 -51.09 6.89
C THR A 234 13.20 -49.94 7.77
N ILE A 235 13.87 -48.80 7.61
CA ILE A 235 13.53 -47.55 8.29
C ILE A 235 12.75 -46.72 7.28
N THR A 236 11.48 -46.47 7.58
CA THR A 236 10.65 -45.57 6.78
C THR A 236 10.62 -44.23 7.48
N VAL A 237 11.13 -43.20 6.80
CA VAL A 237 10.93 -41.81 7.20
C VAL A 237 9.77 -41.26 6.38
N ASP A 238 8.92 -40.43 6.99
CA ASP A 238 7.83 -39.79 6.27
C ASP A 238 8.34 -39.04 5.03
N ALA A 239 7.47 -38.94 4.02
CA ALA A 239 7.78 -38.60 2.61
C ALA A 239 8.31 -39.75 1.74
N GLY A 240 8.32 -41.00 2.25
CA GLY A 240 8.59 -42.19 1.44
C GLY A 240 10.09 -42.49 1.28
N LEU A 241 10.93 -41.86 2.10
CA LEU A 241 12.34 -42.20 2.18
C LEU A 241 12.48 -43.53 2.93
N VAL A 242 13.04 -44.54 2.27
CA VAL A 242 13.24 -45.87 2.83
C VAL A 242 14.73 -46.16 2.90
N PHE A 243 15.26 -46.34 4.11
CA PHE A 243 16.62 -46.85 4.30
C PHE A 243 16.55 -48.36 4.53
N ASP A 244 17.30 -49.11 3.71
CA ASP A 244 17.48 -50.54 3.88
C ASP A 244 18.88 -50.80 4.46
N LEU A 245 18.94 -51.25 5.72
CA LEU A 245 20.18 -51.73 6.31
C LEU A 245 20.33 -53.23 6.04
N TRP A 246 21.42 -53.58 5.38
CA TRP A 246 21.80 -54.96 5.07
C TRP A 246 22.95 -55.40 5.99
N ARG A 247 22.71 -56.43 6.79
CA ARG A 247 23.63 -56.94 7.83
C ARG A 247 24.99 -57.45 7.34
N ASP A 248 25.20 -57.63 6.03
CA ASP A 248 26.41 -58.28 5.48
C ASP A 248 27.15 -57.45 4.40
N SER A 249 26.76 -56.19 4.18
CA SER A 249 27.37 -55.41 3.10
C SER A 249 27.35 -53.90 3.37
N CYS A 250 28.05 -53.49 4.43
CA CYS A 250 28.76 -52.21 4.55
C CYS A 250 29.82 -52.43 5.64
N GLY A 251 30.99 -51.80 5.55
CA GLY A 251 32.01 -51.91 6.59
C GLY A 251 31.48 -51.35 7.91
N SER A 252 30.94 -52.22 8.77
CA SER A 252 30.53 -51.87 10.13
C SER A 252 31.77 -51.71 10.99
N GLN A 253 31.87 -50.59 11.72
CA GLN A 253 32.76 -50.50 12.88
C GLN A 253 31.95 -50.87 14.12
N GLU A 254 32.43 -51.88 14.84
CA GLU A 254 32.02 -52.13 16.23
C GLU A 254 32.55 -50.95 17.06
N CYS A 255 31.66 -50.17 17.67
CA CYS A 255 32.05 -48.96 18.39
C CYS A 255 32.38 -49.22 19.86
N ASP A 256 31.94 -50.35 20.43
CA ASP A 256 32.40 -50.85 21.72
C ASP A 256 32.15 -52.37 21.85
N GLU A 257 32.81 -53.01 22.82
CA GLU A 257 32.71 -54.46 23.10
C GLU A 257 31.31 -54.87 23.65
N GLN A 258 30.23 -54.13 23.32
CA GLN A 258 28.86 -54.30 23.84
C GLN A 258 27.77 -54.30 22.74
N ASP A 259 28.10 -54.82 21.53
CA ASP A 259 27.14 -55.07 20.44
C ASP A 259 26.45 -53.80 19.88
N VAL A 260 27.07 -52.62 20.01
CA VAL A 260 26.58 -51.39 19.39
C VAL A 260 27.22 -51.21 18.01
N PHE A 261 26.38 -51.23 16.97
CA PHE A 261 26.78 -51.03 15.58
C PHE A 261 26.41 -49.63 15.11
N GLU A 262 27.40 -48.90 14.61
CA GLU A 262 27.19 -47.64 13.88
C GLU A 262 27.32 -47.92 12.38
N THR A 263 26.26 -47.66 11.62
CA THR A 263 26.36 -47.62 10.16
C THR A 263 26.28 -46.16 9.73
N ILE A 264 27.42 -45.63 9.28
CA ILE A 264 27.48 -44.36 8.55
C ILE A 264 27.17 -44.71 7.10
N CYS A 265 25.92 -44.50 6.68
CA CYS A 265 25.56 -44.59 5.28
C CYS A 265 25.97 -43.29 4.58
N ASP A 266 27.15 -43.28 3.94
CA ASP A 266 27.30 -42.50 2.71
C ASP A 266 26.52 -43.29 1.66
N PRO A 267 25.45 -42.77 1.02
CA PRO A 267 24.52 -43.60 0.26
C PRO A 267 25.28 -44.45 -0.77
N PRO A 268 25.38 -45.78 -0.57
CA PRO A 268 26.03 -46.62 -1.55
C PRO A 268 25.01 -46.86 -2.64
N ASP A 269 25.29 -46.39 -3.85
CA ASP A 269 24.72 -46.85 -5.12
C ASP A 269 23.38 -47.58 -4.99
N VAL A 270 22.30 -46.83 -4.71
CA VAL A 270 20.95 -47.40 -4.79
C VAL A 270 20.57 -47.49 -6.26
N GLY A 271 21.04 -48.56 -6.89
CA GLY A 271 20.47 -49.09 -8.11
C GLY A 271 21.47 -49.32 -9.23
N THR A 272 21.90 -50.57 -9.40
CA THR A 272 21.87 -51.21 -10.72
C THR A 272 21.69 -52.72 -10.57
N VAL A 273 20.45 -53.19 -10.64
CA VAL A 273 20.15 -54.41 -11.41
C VAL A 273 19.23 -53.98 -12.53
N CYS A 274 19.78 -53.95 -13.74
CA CYS A 274 19.03 -53.79 -14.97
C CYS A 274 18.17 -55.04 -15.19
N ASP A 275 16.91 -54.85 -15.57
CA ASP A 275 16.20 -55.85 -16.37
C ASP A 275 15.47 -55.12 -17.52
N ALA A 276 15.41 -55.82 -18.66
CA ALA A 276 15.25 -55.31 -20.02
C ALA A 276 13.99 -54.47 -20.34
#